data_AF-A0A7C5GA55-F1
#
_entry.id   AF-A0A7C5GA55-F1
#
_cell.length_a   1.000
_cell.length_b   1.000
_cell.length_c   1.000
_cell.angle_alpha   90.00
_cell.angle_beta   90.00
_cell.angle_gamma   90.00
#
_symmetry.space_group_name_H-M   'P 1'
#
loop_
_entity.id
_entity.type
_entity.pdbx_description
1 polymer ?
#
loop_
_entity_poly.entity_id
_entity_poly.type
_entity_poly.pdbx_seq_one_letter_code
_entity_poly.pdbx_strand_id
1 'polypeptide(L)'
;MEGVSSMNVPRIALIGLYALWTTACVTINVYFPAAAAEQAAETIVRDVVSESPPAQRNTPEREPRSAVDRWRVRVVSALDWVIRPAAAKADLEIDTPAIRKLRASLKRRQPQLRPYFASGALGLTRDALVALRDLKAVPLKERARLRKLVADENRDRNALYREIARANGHPEWEDEIRRTFARVWVKEFPKGTWYQDDKGRWRRK
;
A
#
# COMPACT_ATOMS: atom_id res chain seq x y z
N MET A 1 45.78 26.34 -60.67
CA MET A 1 45.73 25.02 -60.01
C MET A 1 46.10 25.23 -58.56
N GLU A 2 45.12 25.48 -57.68
CA GLU A 2 45.33 25.48 -56.23
C GLU A 2 44.17 24.69 -55.61
N GLY A 3 44.54 23.73 -54.77
CA GLY A 3 43.70 22.61 -54.34
C GLY A 3 42.62 23.02 -53.35
N VAL A 4 41.43 22.48 -53.55
CA VAL A 4 40.35 22.44 -52.57
C VAL A 4 40.85 21.67 -51.35
N SER A 5 40.99 22.37 -50.22
CA SER A 5 41.35 21.77 -48.93
C SER A 5 40.14 21.03 -48.37
N SER A 6 40.12 19.71 -48.54
CA SER A 6 39.09 18.82 -48.00
C SER A 6 39.22 18.73 -46.47
N MET A 7 38.31 19.38 -45.74
CA MET A 7 38.13 19.16 -44.30
C MET A 7 37.68 17.72 -44.04
N ASN A 8 38.61 16.84 -43.68
CA ASN A 8 38.30 15.54 -43.11
C ASN A 8 37.92 15.74 -41.64
N VAL A 9 36.64 16.04 -41.39
CA VAL A 9 36.07 15.84 -40.05
C VAL A 9 36.14 14.34 -39.77
N PRO A 10 36.88 13.88 -38.76
CA PRO A 10 37.01 12.45 -38.50
C PRO A 10 35.61 11.91 -38.20
N ARG A 11 35.16 10.91 -38.98
CA ARG A 11 33.85 10.23 -38.81
C ARG A 11 33.61 9.79 -37.36
N ILE A 12 34.68 9.58 -36.61
CA ILE A 12 34.69 9.25 -35.17
C ILE A 12 34.13 10.40 -34.30
N ALA A 13 34.40 11.66 -34.64
CA ALA A 13 33.86 12.83 -33.92
C ALA A 13 32.36 13.05 -34.18
N LEU A 14 31.87 12.69 -35.37
CA LEU A 14 30.43 12.71 -35.70
C LEU A 14 29.65 11.62 -34.93
N ILE A 15 30.27 10.45 -34.71
CA ILE A 15 29.65 9.33 -33.99
C ILE A 15 29.62 9.61 -32.47
N GLY A 16 30.67 10.23 -31.92
CA GLY A 16 30.71 10.62 -30.49
C GLY A 16 29.70 11.71 -30.12
N LEU A 17 29.43 12.66 -31.02
CA LEU A 17 28.44 13.72 -30.80
C LEU A 17 27.00 13.22 -30.89
N TYR A 18 26.73 12.17 -31.70
CA TYR A 18 25.42 11.53 -31.80
C TYR A 18 25.08 10.66 -30.57
N ALA A 19 26.09 10.05 -29.94
CA ALA A 19 25.92 9.25 -28.72
C ALA A 19 25.57 10.08 -27.48
N LEU A 20 25.80 11.40 -27.50
CA LEU A 20 25.50 12.30 -26.39
C LEU A 20 24.04 12.82 -26.39
N TRP A 21 23.25 12.49 -27.42
CA TRP A 21 21.89 12.99 -27.63
C TRP A 21 20.77 11.95 -27.38
N THR A 22 21.10 10.74 -26.91
CA THR A 22 20.07 9.76 -26.53
C THR A 22 19.69 9.94 -25.06
N THR A 23 19.23 11.13 -24.67
CA THR A 23 18.42 11.28 -23.46
C THR A 23 17.06 10.66 -23.78
N ALA A 24 16.94 9.35 -23.56
CA ALA A 24 15.67 8.66 -23.65
C ALA A 24 14.71 9.32 -22.67
N CYS A 25 13.76 10.11 -23.17
CA CYS A 25 12.50 10.34 -22.49
C CYS A 25 11.81 8.96 -22.41
N VAL A 26 12.19 8.16 -21.42
CA VAL A 26 11.44 6.98 -21.06
C VAL A 26 10.12 7.53 -20.54
N THR A 27 9.06 7.33 -21.31
CA THR A 27 7.69 7.44 -20.80
C THR A 27 7.54 6.35 -19.76
N ILE A 28 7.99 6.61 -18.51
CA ILE A 28 7.69 5.74 -17.39
C ILE A 28 6.20 5.93 -17.13
N ASN A 29 5.39 5.18 -17.86
CA ASN A 29 3.98 5.03 -17.54
C ASN A 29 3.93 4.23 -16.23
N VAL A 30 4.01 4.92 -15.09
CA VAL A 30 3.98 4.27 -13.78
C VAL A 30 2.56 3.73 -13.58
N TYR A 31 2.39 2.46 -13.91
CA TYR A 31 1.17 1.72 -13.65
C TYR A 31 1.02 1.50 -12.13
N PHE A 32 -0.22 1.43 -11.65
CA PHE A 32 -0.52 1.17 -10.25
C PHE A 32 0.13 -0.14 -9.76
N PRO A 33 0.96 -0.13 -8.70
CA PRO A 33 1.69 -1.30 -8.24
C PRO A 33 0.77 -2.25 -7.45
N ALA A 34 -0.11 -2.97 -8.15
CA ALA A 34 -1.19 -3.74 -7.55
C ALA A 34 -0.74 -4.77 -6.50
N ALA A 35 0.38 -5.47 -6.74
CA ALA A 35 0.91 -6.45 -5.80
C ALA A 35 1.44 -5.80 -4.50
N ALA A 36 2.14 -4.67 -4.61
CA ALA A 36 2.60 -3.91 -3.44
C ALA A 36 1.40 -3.33 -2.68
N ALA A 37 0.36 -2.88 -3.38
CA ALA A 37 -0.87 -2.38 -2.77
C ALA A 37 -1.61 -3.45 -1.98
N GLU A 38 -1.67 -4.68 -2.50
CA GLU A 38 -2.29 -5.80 -1.80
C GLU A 38 -1.51 -6.16 -0.54
N GLN A 39 -0.18 -6.26 -0.62
CA GLN A 39 0.67 -6.53 0.55
C GLN A 39 0.58 -5.41 1.61
N ALA A 40 0.58 -4.15 1.18
CA ALA A 40 0.40 -3.00 2.04
C ALA A 40 -0.96 -3.02 2.73
N ALA A 41 -2.04 -3.28 1.97
CA ALA A 41 -3.38 -3.39 2.50
C ALA A 41 -3.49 -4.54 3.51
N GLU A 42 -2.94 -5.72 3.21
CA GLU A 42 -2.94 -6.87 4.14
C GLU A 42 -2.23 -6.51 5.46
N THR A 43 -1.06 -5.89 5.37
CA THR A 43 -0.28 -5.46 6.54
C THR A 43 -1.09 -4.51 7.41
N ILE A 44 -1.71 -3.50 6.79
CA ILE A 44 -2.49 -2.50 7.52
C ILE A 44 -3.75 -3.11 8.13
N VAL A 45 -4.51 -3.87 7.34
CA VAL A 45 -5.77 -4.45 7.77
C VAL A 45 -5.53 -5.44 8.91
N ARG A 46 -4.53 -6.32 8.80
CA ARG A 46 -4.16 -7.27 9.87
C ARG A 46 -3.81 -6.55 11.17
N ASP A 47 -3.01 -5.49 11.11
CA ASP A 47 -2.68 -4.70 12.31
C ASP A 47 -3.93 -4.07 12.95
N VAL A 48 -4.86 -3.55 12.13
CA VAL A 48 -6.10 -2.95 12.61
C VAL A 48 -7.06 -3.98 13.22
N VAL A 49 -7.17 -5.17 12.62
CA VAL A 49 -8.10 -6.22 13.10
C VAL A 49 -7.54 -7.09 14.22
N SER A 50 -6.21 -7.12 14.36
CA SER A 50 -5.54 -7.90 15.40
C SER A 50 -5.94 -7.45 16.80
N GLU A 51 -6.18 -8.43 17.67
CA GLU A 51 -6.56 -8.22 19.08
C GLU A 51 -5.38 -7.84 19.96
N SER A 52 -4.16 -7.98 19.46
CA SER A 52 -2.97 -7.61 20.19
C SER A 52 -2.95 -6.09 20.45
N PRO A 53 -2.70 -5.65 21.70
CA PRO A 53 -2.31 -4.27 21.98
C PRO A 53 -1.20 -3.84 21.02
N PRO A 54 -1.01 -2.55 20.72
CA PRO A 54 0.11 -2.14 19.90
C PRO A 54 1.39 -2.61 20.60
N ALA A 55 1.96 -3.71 20.14
CA ALA A 55 3.36 -3.99 20.37
C ALA A 55 4.06 -2.77 19.80
N GLN A 56 4.68 -1.98 20.67
CA GLN A 56 5.74 -1.09 20.24
C GLN A 56 6.61 -1.94 19.33
N ARG A 57 6.65 -1.55 18.05
CA ARG A 57 7.60 -2.09 17.09
C ARG A 57 8.95 -1.63 17.61
N ASN A 58 9.50 -2.37 18.56
CA ASN A 58 10.88 -2.24 18.95
C ASN A 58 11.65 -2.53 17.66
N THR A 59 12.28 -1.49 17.14
CA THR A 59 13.35 -1.61 16.15
C THR A 59 14.18 -2.83 16.55
N PRO A 60 14.39 -3.83 15.68
CA PRO A 60 15.22 -4.96 16.05
C PRO A 60 16.60 -4.41 16.40
N GLU A 61 16.92 -4.47 17.69
CA GLU A 61 18.24 -4.18 18.21
C GLU A 61 19.19 -5.14 17.51
N ARG A 62 20.11 -4.58 16.73
CA ARG A 62 21.13 -5.35 16.00
C ARG A 62 21.95 -6.12 17.03
N GLU A 63 21.76 -7.43 17.08
CA GLU A 63 22.70 -8.31 17.77
C GLU A 63 24.12 -8.12 17.18
N PRO A 64 25.16 -8.16 18.03
CA PRO A 64 26.54 -8.04 17.56
C PRO A 64 26.93 -9.28 16.76
N ARG A 65 27.05 -9.10 15.44
CA ARG A 65 27.54 -10.13 14.50
C ARG A 65 28.92 -10.66 14.92
N SER A 66 29.01 -11.97 15.11
CA SER A 66 30.25 -12.65 15.49
C SER A 66 31.27 -12.68 14.33
N ALA A 67 32.54 -12.84 14.68
CA ALA A 67 33.68 -12.73 13.76
C ALA A 67 33.67 -13.72 12.58
N VAL A 68 32.98 -14.85 12.73
CA VAL A 68 32.85 -15.90 11.71
C VAL A 68 31.92 -15.47 10.56
N ASP A 69 31.07 -14.47 10.78
CA ASP A 69 30.14 -13.93 9.78
C ASP A 69 30.84 -12.95 8.80
N ARG A 70 31.97 -12.36 9.21
CA ARG A 70 32.72 -11.38 8.41
C ARG A 70 33.43 -11.96 7.19
N TRP A 71 33.71 -13.28 7.19
CA TRP A 71 34.43 -13.94 6.10
C TRP A 71 33.50 -14.38 4.96
N ARG A 72 32.26 -14.80 5.28
CA ARG A 72 31.23 -15.17 4.28
C ARG A 72 30.73 -13.97 3.47
N VAL A 73 30.70 -12.78 4.08
CA VAL A 73 30.23 -11.54 3.42
C VAL A 73 31.16 -11.12 2.26
N ARG A 74 32.47 -11.38 2.33
CA ARG A 74 33.42 -10.91 1.30
C ARG A 74 33.35 -11.70 -0.01
N VAL A 75 33.03 -12.99 0.02
CA VAL A 75 32.97 -13.82 -1.19
C VAL A 75 31.68 -13.56 -1.99
N VAL A 76 30.58 -13.22 -1.31
CA VAL A 76 29.30 -12.89 -1.97
C VAL A 76 29.30 -11.47 -2.55
N SER A 77 30.08 -10.55 -1.99
CA SER A 77 30.16 -9.14 -2.43
C SER A 77 30.73 -8.95 -3.84
N ALA A 78 31.52 -9.89 -4.35
CA ALA A 78 32.13 -9.79 -5.67
C ALA A 78 31.17 -10.18 -6.81
N LEU A 79 30.13 -10.96 -6.53
CA LEU A 79 29.12 -11.36 -7.53
C LEU A 79 27.98 -10.34 -7.69
N ASP A 80 27.75 -9.51 -6.67
CA ASP A 80 26.62 -8.56 -6.62
C ASP A 80 26.86 -7.25 -7.40
N TRP A 81 28.10 -7.01 -7.85
CA TRP A 81 28.43 -5.84 -8.69
C TRP A 81 27.99 -6.01 -10.15
N VAL A 82 27.96 -7.26 -10.65
CA VAL A 82 27.71 -7.56 -12.07
C VAL A 82 26.22 -7.66 -12.40
N ILE A 83 25.38 -7.94 -11.40
CA ILE A 83 23.93 -8.06 -11.58
C ILE A 83 23.29 -7.15 -10.54
N ARG A 84 23.09 -5.87 -10.87
CA ARG A 84 22.08 -5.08 -10.19
C ARG A 84 20.74 -5.51 -10.75
N PRO A 85 19.89 -6.31 -10.07
CA PRO A 85 18.51 -6.36 -10.45
C PRO A 85 17.95 -4.97 -10.16
N ALA A 86 17.85 -4.13 -11.19
CA ALA A 86 17.00 -2.95 -11.17
C ALA A 86 15.53 -3.40 -11.19
N ALA A 87 15.14 -4.23 -10.23
CA ALA A 87 13.76 -4.45 -9.86
C ALA A 87 13.46 -3.40 -8.79
N ALA A 88 13.25 -2.16 -9.22
CA ALA A 88 12.53 -1.20 -8.38
C ALA A 88 11.10 -1.73 -8.24
N LYS A 89 10.88 -2.66 -7.30
CA LYS A 89 9.54 -2.88 -6.76
C LYS A 89 9.14 -1.53 -6.18
N ALA A 90 8.13 -0.92 -6.78
CA ALA A 90 7.51 0.26 -6.20
C ALA A 90 6.83 -0.19 -4.91
N ASP A 91 7.57 -0.12 -3.80
CA ASP A 91 7.02 -0.32 -2.47
C ASP A 91 6.13 0.89 -2.16
N LEU A 92 4.87 0.66 -1.84
CA LEU A 92 3.98 1.72 -1.43
C LEU A 92 4.39 2.23 -0.05
N GLU A 93 4.64 3.53 0.05
CA GLU A 93 4.85 4.23 1.29
C GLU A 93 3.57 4.18 2.13
N ILE A 94 3.65 3.48 3.27
CA ILE A 94 2.54 3.28 4.20
C ILE A 94 2.92 3.58 5.66
N ASP A 95 4.11 4.13 5.90
CA ASP A 95 4.62 4.44 7.22
C ASP A 95 4.94 5.93 7.38
N THR A 96 4.01 6.77 6.92
CA THR A 96 4.00 8.18 7.26
C THR A 96 3.37 8.42 8.64
N PRO A 97 3.69 9.53 9.33
CA PRO A 97 3.02 9.90 10.58
C PRO A 97 1.49 10.00 10.47
N ALA A 98 0.99 10.51 9.34
CA ALA A 98 -0.44 10.61 9.06
C ALA A 98 -1.10 9.23 8.96
N ILE A 99 -0.50 8.31 8.19
CA ILE A 99 -1.00 6.95 8.03
C ILE A 99 -0.93 6.19 9.37
N ARG A 100 0.15 6.32 10.15
CA ARG A 100 0.24 5.75 11.50
C ARG A 100 -0.90 6.22 12.41
N LYS A 101 -1.20 7.52 12.42
CA LYS A 101 -2.30 8.08 13.23
C LYS A 101 -3.65 7.51 12.83
N LEU A 102 -3.91 7.37 11.54
CA LEU A 102 -5.16 6.79 11.02
C LEU A 102 -5.28 5.32 11.39
N ARG A 103 -4.22 4.51 11.19
CA ARG A 103 -4.18 3.10 11.61
C ARG A 103 -4.45 2.93 13.10
N ALA A 104 -3.81 3.72 13.95
CA ALA A 104 -4.05 3.70 15.39
C ALA A 104 -5.49 4.07 15.76
N SER A 105 -6.11 5.01 15.04
CA SER A 105 -7.51 5.37 15.21
C SER A 105 -8.47 4.22 14.85
N LEU A 106 -8.26 3.61 13.69
CA LEU A 106 -9.03 2.45 13.22
C LEU A 106 -8.90 1.27 14.20
N LYS A 107 -7.66 0.92 14.57
CA LYS A 107 -7.36 -0.18 15.52
C LYS A 107 -8.07 0.02 16.86
N ARG A 108 -8.02 1.24 17.41
CA ARG A 108 -8.71 1.58 18.68
C ARG A 108 -10.23 1.45 18.59
N ARG A 109 -10.83 1.68 17.42
CA ARG A 109 -12.28 1.59 17.20
C ARG A 109 -12.75 0.14 17.00
N GLN A 110 -11.88 -0.72 16.48
CA GLN A 110 -12.23 -2.07 16.07
C GLN A 110 -12.93 -2.91 17.16
N PRO A 111 -12.51 -2.92 18.45
CA PRO A 111 -13.21 -3.65 19.49
C PRO A 111 -14.68 -3.24 19.66
N GLN A 112 -15.00 -1.97 19.40
CA GLN A 112 -16.37 -1.45 19.51
C GLN A 112 -17.25 -1.83 18.31
N LEU A 113 -16.64 -2.08 17.15
CA LEU A 113 -17.37 -2.46 15.92
C LEU A 113 -17.60 -3.97 15.83
N ARG A 114 -16.70 -4.78 16.40
CA ARG A 114 -16.72 -6.25 16.30
C ARG A 114 -18.07 -6.90 16.63
N PRO A 115 -18.78 -6.56 17.73
CA PRO A 115 -20.07 -7.17 18.04
C PRO A 115 -21.13 -6.91 16.96
N TYR A 116 -21.05 -5.76 16.29
CA TYR A 116 -22.00 -5.38 15.24
C TYR A 116 -21.68 -6.05 13.90
N PHE A 117 -20.41 -6.39 13.63
CA PHE A 117 -20.08 -7.29 12.51
C PHE A 117 -20.52 -8.73 12.79
N ALA A 118 -20.31 -9.23 14.00
CA ALA A 118 -20.67 -10.60 14.39
C ALA A 118 -22.19 -10.85 14.33
N SER A 119 -23.00 -9.89 14.77
CA SER A 119 -24.47 -9.92 14.64
C SER A 119 -24.96 -9.66 13.21
N GLY A 120 -24.07 -9.19 12.32
CA GLY A 120 -24.42 -8.76 10.97
C GLY A 120 -25.16 -7.42 10.92
N ALA A 121 -25.24 -6.66 12.01
CA ALA A 121 -25.73 -5.28 11.94
C ALA A 121 -24.87 -4.40 11.00
N LEU A 122 -23.57 -4.70 10.92
CA LEU A 122 -22.63 -4.08 9.99
C LEU A 122 -22.22 -5.03 8.86
N GLY A 123 -21.80 -4.44 7.75
CA GLY A 123 -21.14 -5.14 6.66
C GLY A 123 -20.11 -4.26 5.95
N LEU A 124 -19.24 -4.90 5.17
CA LEU A 124 -18.21 -4.24 4.36
C LEU A 124 -18.77 -3.90 2.97
N THR A 125 -18.54 -2.68 2.49
CA THR A 125 -18.97 -2.26 1.14
C THR A 125 -17.90 -2.55 0.11
N ARG A 126 -18.28 -2.55 -1.18
CA ARG A 126 -17.34 -2.65 -2.30
C ARG A 126 -16.36 -1.46 -2.40
N ASP A 127 -16.67 -0.37 -1.72
CA ASP A 127 -15.86 0.86 -1.66
C ASP A 127 -14.90 0.87 -0.46
N ALA A 128 -14.65 -0.30 0.13
CA ALA A 128 -13.82 -0.52 1.31
C ALA A 128 -14.33 0.16 2.60
N LEU A 129 -15.61 0.51 2.65
CA LEU A 129 -16.23 1.17 3.80
C LEU A 129 -17.07 0.20 4.63
N VAL A 130 -17.60 0.70 5.75
CA VAL A 130 -18.53 0.00 6.62
C VAL A 130 -19.93 0.56 6.42
N ALA A 131 -20.93 -0.30 6.25
CA ALA A 131 -22.33 0.10 6.16
C ALA A 131 -23.17 -0.51 7.28
N LEU A 132 -24.21 0.22 7.68
CA LEU A 132 -25.30 -0.28 8.51
C LEU A 132 -26.20 -1.15 7.63
N ARG A 133 -26.08 -2.46 7.79
CA ARG A 133 -26.81 -3.44 6.97
C ARG A 133 -28.16 -3.77 7.58
N ASP A 134 -28.18 -4.08 8.87
CA ASP A 134 -29.40 -4.43 9.59
C ASP A 134 -29.47 -3.71 10.93
N LEU A 135 -30.14 -2.55 10.93
CA LEU A 135 -30.32 -1.76 12.14
C LEU A 135 -31.36 -2.37 13.09
N LYS A 136 -32.19 -3.32 12.63
CA LYS A 136 -33.18 -4.00 13.48
C LYS A 136 -32.49 -4.95 14.46
N ALA A 137 -31.34 -5.51 14.07
CA ALA A 137 -30.46 -6.29 14.93
C ALA A 137 -29.77 -5.47 16.05
N VAL A 138 -29.95 -4.14 16.09
CA VAL A 138 -29.30 -3.23 17.05
C VAL A 138 -30.34 -2.66 18.03
N PRO A 139 -30.14 -2.79 19.35
CA PRO A 139 -31.01 -2.19 20.37
C PRO A 139 -31.16 -0.67 20.16
N LEU A 140 -32.38 -0.15 20.35
CA LEU A 140 -32.71 1.25 20.02
C LEU A 140 -31.73 2.25 20.68
N LYS A 141 -31.38 2.02 21.95
CA LYS A 141 -30.45 2.83 22.75
C LYS A 141 -29.02 2.89 22.20
N GLU A 142 -28.61 1.92 21.37
CA GLU A 142 -27.25 1.84 20.82
C GLU A 142 -27.13 2.43 19.42
N ARG A 143 -28.24 2.62 18.70
CA ARG A 143 -28.24 3.01 17.28
C ARG A 143 -27.55 4.35 17.01
N ALA A 144 -27.73 5.33 17.89
CA ALA A 144 -27.08 6.63 17.76
C ALA A 144 -25.55 6.51 17.88
N ARG A 145 -25.09 5.76 18.90
CA ARG A 145 -23.67 5.46 19.09
C ARG A 145 -23.09 4.71 17.90
N LEU A 146 -23.80 3.69 17.40
CA LEU A 146 -23.35 2.89 16.25
C LEU A 146 -23.21 3.74 14.97
N ARG A 147 -24.17 4.61 14.67
CA ARG A 147 -24.08 5.54 13.54
C ARG A 147 -22.83 6.42 13.62
N LYS A 148 -22.53 6.95 14.81
CA LYS A 148 -21.33 7.74 15.05
C LYS A 148 -20.06 6.91 14.83
N LEU A 149 -20.01 5.68 15.36
CA LEU A 149 -18.88 4.77 15.15
C LEU A 149 -18.64 4.49 13.66
N VAL A 150 -19.69 4.22 12.89
CA VAL A 150 -19.59 3.98 11.43
C VAL A 150 -19.13 5.23 10.69
N ALA A 151 -19.66 6.41 11.04
CA ALA A 151 -19.23 7.67 10.43
C ALA A 151 -17.74 7.97 10.71
N ASP A 152 -17.31 7.80 11.96
CA ASP A 152 -15.93 8.00 12.36
C ASP A 152 -14.98 6.96 11.70
N GLU A 153 -15.43 5.71 11.54
CA GLU A 153 -14.73 4.64 10.79
C GLU A 153 -14.53 4.99 9.33
N ASN A 154 -15.60 5.36 8.64
CA ASN A 154 -15.54 5.66 7.21
C ASN A 154 -14.76 6.95 6.94
N ARG A 155 -14.80 7.94 7.85
CA ARG A 155 -13.95 9.13 7.75
C ARG A 155 -12.47 8.74 7.77
N ASP A 156 -12.06 7.91 8.73
CA ASP A 156 -10.66 7.51 8.87
C ASP A 156 -10.20 6.60 7.72
N ARG A 157 -11.07 5.70 7.21
CA ARG A 157 -10.78 4.87 6.03
C ARG A 157 -10.61 5.71 4.76
N ASN A 158 -11.51 6.66 4.51
CA ASN A 158 -11.39 7.58 3.38
C ASN A 158 -10.10 8.41 3.47
N ALA A 159 -9.78 8.93 4.66
CA ALA A 159 -8.52 9.63 4.86
C ALA A 159 -7.32 8.72 4.60
N LEU A 160 -7.36 7.46 5.05
CA LEU A 160 -6.27 6.49 4.87
C LEU A 160 -5.96 6.27 3.39
N TYR A 161 -6.97 6.02 2.55
CA TYR A 161 -6.75 5.75 1.12
C TYR A 161 -6.15 6.95 0.40
N ARG A 162 -6.70 8.14 0.68
CA ARG A 162 -6.19 9.40 0.15
C ARG A 162 -4.76 9.68 0.59
N GLU A 163 -4.43 9.45 1.87
CA GLU A 163 -3.08 9.69 2.39
C GLU A 163 -2.06 8.70 1.85
N ILE A 164 -2.44 7.43 1.61
CA ILE A 164 -1.56 6.47 0.91
C ILE A 164 -1.29 6.96 -0.52
N ALA A 165 -2.32 7.36 -1.26
CA ALA A 165 -2.18 7.88 -2.62
C ALA A 165 -1.22 9.10 -2.66
N ARG A 166 -1.45 10.07 -1.77
CA ARG A 166 -0.64 11.28 -1.64
C ARG A 166 0.80 11.02 -1.21
N ALA A 167 1.02 10.15 -0.22
CA ALA A 167 2.35 9.80 0.27
C ALA A 167 3.22 9.15 -0.82
N ASN A 168 2.57 8.51 -1.80
CA ASN A 168 3.23 7.90 -2.95
C ASN A 168 3.33 8.81 -4.17
N GLY A 169 2.93 10.09 -4.08
CA GLY A 169 2.99 11.03 -5.19
C GLY A 169 1.95 10.78 -6.29
N HIS A 170 0.98 9.90 -6.06
CA HIS A 170 -0.02 9.48 -7.04
C HIS A 170 -1.45 9.60 -6.48
N PRO A 171 -2.00 10.82 -6.30
CA PRO A 171 -3.37 11.02 -5.82
C PRO A 171 -4.43 10.30 -6.67
N GLU A 172 -4.15 10.10 -7.96
CA GLU A 172 -5.00 9.39 -8.90
C GLU A 172 -5.17 7.90 -8.57
N TRP A 173 -4.28 7.30 -7.76
CA TRP A 173 -4.37 5.90 -7.33
C TRP A 173 -5.40 5.65 -6.23
N GLU A 174 -6.06 6.69 -5.69
CA GLU A 174 -6.97 6.53 -4.55
C GLU A 174 -8.04 5.46 -4.81
N ASP A 175 -8.60 5.41 -6.03
CA ASP A 175 -9.66 4.47 -6.39
C ASP A 175 -9.13 3.03 -6.52
N GLU A 176 -7.96 2.80 -7.11
CA GLU A 176 -7.29 1.51 -7.16
C GLU A 176 -6.90 1.00 -5.77
N ILE A 177 -6.40 1.90 -4.91
CA ILE A 177 -6.09 1.63 -3.51
C ILE A 177 -7.35 1.19 -2.80
N ARG A 178 -8.44 1.95 -2.91
CA ARG A 178 -9.74 1.64 -2.31
C ARG A 178 -10.26 0.28 -2.75
N ARG A 179 -10.24 -0.03 -4.06
CA ARG A 179 -10.66 -1.35 -4.57
C ARG A 179 -9.80 -2.49 -4.00
N THR A 180 -8.51 -2.25 -3.83
CA THR A 180 -7.59 -3.22 -3.23
C THR A 180 -7.90 -3.47 -1.76
N PHE A 181 -8.11 -2.40 -0.98
CA PHE A 181 -8.54 -2.52 0.41
C PHE A 181 -9.91 -3.17 0.57
N ALA A 182 -10.85 -2.95 -0.36
CA ALA A 182 -12.17 -3.60 -0.29
C ALA A 182 -12.04 -5.12 -0.30
N ARG A 183 -11.22 -5.68 -1.21
CA ARG A 183 -10.94 -7.11 -1.26
C ARG A 183 -10.24 -7.61 0.00
N VAL A 184 -9.22 -6.88 0.47
CA VAL A 184 -8.44 -7.29 1.64
C VAL A 184 -9.27 -7.23 2.93
N TRP A 185 -10.11 -6.22 3.14
CA TRP A 185 -11.01 -6.18 4.29
C TRP A 185 -11.90 -7.41 4.37
N VAL A 186 -12.49 -7.82 3.24
CA VAL A 186 -13.31 -9.03 3.17
C VAL A 186 -12.47 -10.28 3.45
N LYS A 187 -11.25 -10.35 2.90
CA LYS A 187 -10.31 -11.47 3.12
C LYS A 187 -9.93 -11.64 4.59
N GLU A 188 -9.61 -10.55 5.28
CA GLU A 188 -9.06 -10.57 6.64
C GLU A 188 -10.14 -10.59 7.74
N PHE A 189 -11.38 -10.18 7.45
CA PHE A 189 -12.47 -10.25 8.43
C PHE A 189 -12.92 -11.71 8.69
N PRO A 190 -13.45 -12.03 9.90
CA PRO A 190 -13.90 -13.38 10.23
C PRO A 190 -14.95 -13.93 9.26
N LYS A 191 -14.99 -15.27 9.10
CA LYS A 191 -16.09 -15.96 8.41
C LYS A 191 -17.43 -15.57 9.04
N GLY A 192 -18.49 -15.51 8.23
CA GLY A 192 -19.80 -15.06 8.64
C GLY A 192 -20.02 -13.54 8.56
N THR A 193 -18.97 -12.75 8.28
CA THR A 193 -19.07 -11.30 8.02
C THR A 193 -19.84 -11.04 6.72
N TRP A 194 -20.70 -10.03 6.73
CA TRP A 194 -21.41 -9.58 5.55
C TRP A 194 -20.57 -8.59 4.73
N TYR A 195 -20.60 -8.75 3.41
CA TYR A 195 -19.92 -7.86 2.48
C TYR A 195 -20.73 -7.66 1.20
N GLN A 196 -20.49 -6.58 0.47
CA GLN A 196 -21.07 -6.36 -0.85
C GLN A 196 -20.21 -7.00 -1.94
N ASP A 197 -20.82 -7.76 -2.85
CA ASP A 197 -20.17 -8.17 -4.10
C ASP A 197 -19.98 -6.98 -5.06
N ASP A 198 -19.32 -7.20 -6.21
CA ASP A 198 -19.06 -6.13 -7.18
C ASP A 198 -20.35 -5.44 -7.69
N LYS A 199 -21.47 -6.17 -7.67
CA LYS A 199 -22.81 -5.66 -8.03
C LYS A 199 -23.52 -4.96 -6.87
N GLY A 200 -22.86 -4.78 -5.73
CA GLY A 200 -23.41 -4.12 -4.54
C GLY A 200 -24.34 -5.01 -3.70
N ARG A 201 -24.46 -6.30 -4.00
CA ARG A 201 -25.39 -7.19 -3.29
C ARG A 201 -24.72 -7.75 -2.05
N TRP A 202 -25.47 -7.82 -0.95
CA TRP A 202 -25.00 -8.40 0.29
C TRP A 202 -24.79 -9.91 0.16
N ARG A 203 -23.58 -10.35 0.50
CA ARG A 203 -23.13 -11.74 0.60
C ARG A 203 -22.58 -11.97 2.01
N ARG A 204 -22.57 -13.23 2.43
CA ARG A 204 -21.97 -13.65 3.69
C ARG A 204 -20.71 -14.46 3.38
N LYS A 205 -19.59 -14.09 3.99
CA LYS A 205 -18.30 -14.75 3.83
C LYS A 205 -18.29 -16.14 4.47
#